data_AF-A0A352XTG9-F1
#
_entry.id   AF-A0A352XTG9-F1
#
_cell.length_a   1.000
_cell.length_b   1.000
_cell.length_c   1.000
_cell.angle_alpha   90.00
_cell.angle_beta   90.00
_cell.angle_gamma   90.00
#
_symmetry.space_group_name_H-M   'P 1'
#
loop_
_entity.id
_entity.type
_entity.pdbx_description
1 polymer ?
#
loop_
_entity_poly.entity_id
_entity_poly.type
_entity_poly.pdbx_seq_one_letter_code
_entity_poly.pdbx_strand_id
1 'polypeptide(L)'
;IDIPTVGLAKENEEIFTPASPDPIILPRSSQGLYMVQRIRDEAHRFGITYHRKLRSDRTFKSVLDEIPGIGPKRKQALMKHFGSVRAMSAASVEDLAALDGMTRDAAEKLKEYIGRGE
;
A
#
# COMPACT_ATOMS: atom_id res chain seq x y z
N ILE A 1 25.59 19.85 -7.18
CA ILE A 1 24.36 20.66 -7.34
C ILE A 1 23.96 21.05 -5.93
N ASP A 2 23.81 22.34 -5.67
CA ASP A 2 23.23 22.83 -4.42
C ASP A 2 21.70 22.83 -4.57
N ILE A 3 21.00 22.13 -3.69
CA ILE A 3 19.54 22.00 -3.73
C ILE A 3 19.00 22.62 -2.43
N PRO A 4 18.20 23.69 -2.51
CA PRO A 4 17.56 24.25 -1.33
C PRO A 4 16.74 23.19 -0.60
N THR A 5 16.95 23.08 0.71
CA THR A 5 16.27 22.09 1.55
C THR A 5 15.67 22.76 2.77
N VAL A 6 14.55 22.19 3.24
CA VAL A 6 13.79 22.69 4.38
C VAL A 6 13.12 21.52 5.09
N GLY A 7 13.01 21.60 6.40
CA GLY A 7 12.27 20.65 7.24
C GLY A 7 11.02 21.29 7.86
N LEU A 8 9.97 20.50 8.06
CA LEU A 8 8.77 20.90 8.80
C LEU A 8 8.67 20.06 10.08
N ALA A 9 8.66 20.70 11.24
CA ALA A 9 8.51 20.03 12.52
C ALA A 9 7.10 19.43 12.67
N LYS A 10 7.03 18.19 13.16
CA LYS A 10 5.80 17.40 13.18
C LYS A 10 4.73 17.93 14.14
N GLU A 11 5.12 18.49 15.27
CA GLU A 11 4.17 18.90 16.32
C GLU A 11 3.72 20.36 16.19
N ASN A 12 4.68 21.28 15.99
CA ASN A 12 4.42 22.71 16.02
C ASN A 12 4.39 23.38 14.64
N GLU A 13 4.64 22.63 13.56
CA GLU A 13 4.67 23.15 12.18
C GLU A 13 5.72 24.25 11.94
N GLU A 14 6.80 24.20 12.72
CA GLU A 14 7.95 25.09 12.62
C GLU A 14 8.81 24.70 11.41
N ILE A 15 9.30 25.71 10.68
CA ILE A 15 10.08 25.52 9.46
C ILE A 15 11.57 25.69 9.77
N PHE A 16 12.38 24.68 9.47
CA PHE A 16 13.82 24.69 9.71
C PHE A 16 14.60 24.71 8.41
N THR A 17 15.66 25.51 8.34
CA THR A 17 16.56 25.60 7.18
C THR A 17 17.99 25.27 7.61
N PRO A 18 18.86 24.77 6.71
CA PRO A 18 20.27 24.53 7.04
C PRO A 18 21.05 25.80 7.39
N ALA A 19 20.53 26.98 7.03
CA ALA A 19 21.22 28.25 7.18
C ALA A 19 21.09 28.87 8.59
N SER A 20 20.11 28.44 9.38
CA SER A 20 19.83 29.02 10.70
C SER A 20 19.36 27.95 11.69
N PRO A 21 19.83 27.98 12.95
CA PRO A 21 19.30 27.11 14.00
C PRO A 21 17.90 27.52 14.46
N ASP A 22 17.53 28.80 14.29
CA ASP A 22 16.23 29.31 14.69
C ASP A 22 15.15 28.96 13.67
N PRO A 23 13.96 28.49 14.12
CA PRO A 23 12.86 28.16 13.22
C PRO A 23 12.20 29.41 12.63
N ILE A 24 11.69 29.26 11.42
CA ILE A 24 10.74 30.19 10.82
C ILE A 24 9.34 29.78 11.30
N ILE A 25 8.71 30.67 12.07
CA ILE A 25 7.34 30.49 12.57
C ILE A 25 6.39 31.30 11.69
N LEU A 26 5.52 30.59 10.97
CA LEU A 26 4.47 31.22 10.16
C LEU A 26 3.16 31.36 10.95
N PRO A 27 2.36 32.41 10.69
CA PRO A 27 1.00 32.48 11.23
C PRO A 27 0.17 31.26 10.83
N ARG A 28 -0.66 30.76 11.75
CA ARG A 28 -1.52 29.58 11.54
C ARG A 28 -2.52 29.73 10.38
N SER A 29 -2.85 30.97 10.02
CA SER A 29 -3.74 31.33 8.89
C SER A 29 -2.99 31.63 7.59
N SER A 30 -1.66 31.52 7.58
CA SER A 30 -0.87 31.88 6.41
C SER A 30 -0.98 30.83 5.32
N GLN A 31 -1.08 31.30 4.07
CA GLN A 31 -1.09 30.42 2.90
C GLN A 31 0.23 29.65 2.74
N GLY A 32 1.35 30.24 3.17
CA GLY A 32 2.66 29.58 3.16
C GLY A 32 2.68 28.34 4.04
N LEU A 33 2.14 28.42 5.26
CA LEU A 33 2.06 27.27 6.16
C LEU A 33 1.19 26.15 5.57
N TYR A 34 0.02 26.51 5.02
CA TYR A 34 -0.87 25.54 4.37
C TYR A 34 -0.22 24.82 3.18
N MET A 35 0.61 25.51 2.41
CA MET A 35 1.34 24.90 1.30
C MET A 35 2.32 23.82 1.80
N VAL A 36 3.14 24.14 2.81
CA VAL A 36 4.13 23.20 3.35
C VAL A 36 3.45 22.01 4.03
N GLN A 37 2.35 22.24 4.76
CA GLN A 37 1.55 21.17 5.35
C GLN A 37 0.99 20.22 4.28
N ARG A 38 0.43 20.73 3.18
CA ARG A 38 -0.07 19.89 2.07
C ARG A 38 1.02 19.03 1.46
N ILE A 39 2.24 19.56 1.28
CA ILE A 39 3.38 18.80 0.78
C ILE A 39 3.73 17.66 1.74
N ARG A 40 3.81 17.94 3.05
CA ARG A 40 4.04 16.92 4.07
C ARG A 40 2.95 15.85 4.06
N ASP A 41 1.70 16.26 4.03
CA ASP A 41 0.56 15.34 4.08
C ASP A 41 0.53 14.42 2.86
N GLU A 42 0.90 14.94 1.69
CA GLU A 42 1.04 14.13 0.47
C GLU A 42 2.23 13.17 0.54
N ALA A 43 3.38 13.62 1.07
CA ALA A 43 4.53 12.75 1.31
C ALA A 43 4.20 11.61 2.30
N HIS A 44 3.49 11.92 3.38
CA HIS A 44 2.98 10.93 4.33
C HIS A 44 1.96 9.99 3.68
N ARG A 45 0.96 10.50 2.94
CA ARG A 45 -0.03 9.70 2.22
C ARG A 45 0.64 8.72 1.27
N PHE A 46 1.63 9.19 0.51
CA PHE A 46 2.40 8.37 -0.43
C PHE A 46 3.16 7.26 0.31
N GLY A 47 3.93 7.60 1.34
CA GLY A 47 4.70 6.63 2.12
C GLY A 47 3.83 5.55 2.79
N ILE A 48 2.72 5.96 3.42
CA ILE A 48 1.76 5.05 4.03
C ILE A 48 1.13 4.13 2.98
N THR A 49 0.71 4.69 1.84
CA THR A 49 0.09 3.91 0.76
C THR A 49 1.06 2.89 0.19
N TYR A 50 2.31 3.28 -0.04
CA TYR A 50 3.35 2.39 -0.53
C TYR A 50 3.62 1.22 0.44
N HIS A 51 3.78 1.50 1.74
CA HIS A 51 3.97 0.45 2.74
C HIS A 51 2.74 -0.44 2.93
N ARG A 52 1.52 0.10 2.80
CA ARG A 52 0.29 -0.72 2.78
C ARG A 52 0.28 -1.68 1.60
N LYS A 53 0.67 -1.22 0.40
CA LYS A 53 0.80 -2.07 -0.78
C LYS A 53 1.81 -3.19 -0.55
N LEU A 54 3.05 -2.85 -0.16
CA LEU A 54 4.10 -3.84 0.11
C LEU A 54 3.68 -4.87 1.18
N ARG A 55 2.98 -4.42 2.23
CA ARG A 55 2.47 -5.31 3.27
C ARG A 55 1.41 -6.25 2.71
N SER A 56 0.47 -5.74 1.92
CA SER A 56 -0.56 -6.56 1.26
C SER A 56 0.06 -7.62 0.37
N ASP A 57 1.07 -7.25 -0.43
CA ASP A 57 1.79 -8.17 -1.32
C ASP A 57 2.54 -9.28 -0.54
N ARG A 58 3.09 -8.94 0.64
CA ARG A 58 3.78 -9.91 1.51
C ARG A 58 2.81 -10.88 2.17
N THR A 59 1.71 -10.38 2.75
CA THR A 59 0.65 -11.22 3.30
C THR A 59 0.07 -12.14 2.22
N PHE A 60 -0.12 -11.62 1.01
CA PHE A 60 -0.58 -12.38 -0.13
C PHE A 60 0.33 -13.55 -0.50
N LYS A 61 1.66 -13.34 -0.51
CA LYS A 61 2.60 -14.44 -0.75
C LYS A 61 2.46 -15.55 0.30
N SER A 62 2.35 -15.19 1.59
CA SER A 62 2.19 -16.15 2.69
C SER A 62 0.89 -16.95 2.58
N VAL A 63 -0.24 -16.28 2.38
CA VAL A 63 -1.56 -16.93 2.34
C VAL A 63 -1.65 -17.93 1.20
N LEU A 64 -1.17 -17.59 0.00
CA LEU A 64 -1.23 -18.53 -1.13
C LEU A 64 -0.25 -19.71 -0.99
N ASP A 65 0.84 -19.57 -0.23
CA ASP A 65 1.77 -20.68 0.01
C ASP A 65 1.18 -21.74 0.96
N GLU A 66 0.21 -21.35 1.78
CA GLU A 66 -0.44 -22.25 2.73
C GLU A 66 -1.61 -23.05 2.12
N ILE A 67 -2.12 -22.66 0.95
CA ILE A 67 -3.28 -23.31 0.34
C ILE A 67 -2.86 -24.59 -0.41
N PRO A 68 -3.29 -25.78 0.05
CA PRO A 68 -2.98 -27.02 -0.64
C PRO A 68 -3.56 -27.02 -2.06
N GLY A 69 -2.72 -27.31 -3.07
CA GLY A 69 -3.13 -27.36 -4.47
C GLY A 69 -3.00 -26.04 -5.24
N ILE A 70 -2.54 -24.95 -4.62
CA ILE A 70 -2.14 -23.71 -5.31
C ILE A 70 -0.62 -23.70 -5.50
N GLY A 71 -0.17 -24.27 -6.63
CA GLY A 71 1.24 -24.27 -7.01
C GLY A 71 1.73 -22.91 -7.57
N PRO A 72 3.05 -22.77 -7.82
CA PRO A 72 3.67 -21.51 -8.24
C PRO A 72 3.10 -20.92 -9.53
N LYS A 73 2.68 -21.77 -10.49
CA LYS A 73 2.05 -21.32 -11.75
C LYS A 73 0.70 -20.63 -11.51
N ARG A 74 -0.18 -21.26 -10.72
CA ARG A 74 -1.49 -20.71 -10.32
C ARG A 74 -1.33 -19.43 -9.52
N LYS A 75 -0.36 -19.41 -8.59
CA LYS A 75 -0.01 -18.23 -7.79
C LYS A 75 0.39 -17.04 -8.66
N GLN A 76 1.24 -17.25 -9.67
CA GLN A 76 1.62 -16.17 -10.59
C GLN A 76 0.44 -15.66 -11.41
N ALA A 77 -0.44 -16.55 -11.89
CA ALA A 77 -1.64 -16.15 -12.62
C ALA A 77 -2.57 -15.27 -11.76
N LEU A 78 -2.85 -15.71 -10.52
CA LEU A 78 -3.64 -14.96 -9.54
C LEU A 78 -3.02 -13.61 -9.20
N MET A 79 -1.70 -13.58 -8.96
CA MET A 79 -0.96 -12.36 -8.67
C MET A 79 -1.04 -11.36 -9.83
N LYS A 80 -0.80 -11.83 -11.05
CA LYS A 80 -0.77 -10.97 -12.24
C LYS A 80 -2.14 -10.38 -12.54
N HIS A 81 -3.21 -11.13 -12.29
CA HIS A 81 -4.56 -10.70 -12.61
C HIS A 81 -5.17 -9.79 -11.53
N PHE A 82 -5.06 -10.16 -10.26
CA PHE A 82 -5.80 -9.49 -9.18
C PHE A 82 -4.94 -8.57 -8.29
N GLY A 83 -3.62 -8.80 -8.24
CA GLY A 83 -2.67 -7.95 -7.52
C GLY A 83 -2.76 -7.91 -5.99
N SER A 84 -3.85 -8.35 -5.35
CA SER A 84 -3.98 -8.37 -3.88
C SER A 84 -4.98 -9.41 -3.37
N VAL A 85 -4.79 -9.94 -2.15
CA VAL A 85 -5.75 -10.87 -1.49
C VAL A 85 -7.16 -10.28 -1.51
N ARG A 86 -7.28 -8.96 -1.23
CA ARG A 86 -8.57 -8.28 -1.14
C ARG A 86 -9.33 -8.30 -2.46
N ALA A 87 -8.64 -8.08 -3.58
CA ALA A 87 -9.25 -8.17 -4.90
C ALA A 87 -9.71 -9.60 -5.22
N MET A 88 -8.96 -10.62 -4.80
CA MET A 88 -9.37 -12.03 -4.93
C MET A 88 -10.53 -12.40 -4.01
N SER A 89 -10.58 -11.86 -2.79
CA SER A 89 -11.71 -12.04 -1.87
C SER A 89 -12.99 -11.45 -2.47
N ALA A 90 -12.89 -10.33 -3.20
CA ALA A 90 -14.02 -9.70 -3.87
C ALA A 90 -14.42 -10.38 -5.20
N ALA A 91 -13.53 -11.17 -5.81
CA ALA A 91 -13.79 -11.85 -7.07
C ALA A 91 -14.78 -13.02 -6.90
N SER A 92 -15.51 -13.34 -7.98
CA SER A 92 -16.36 -14.53 -8.02
C SER A 92 -15.51 -15.80 -8.17
N VAL A 93 -16.08 -16.96 -7.82
CA VAL A 93 -15.41 -18.26 -8.04
C VAL A 93 -15.15 -18.47 -9.53
N GLU A 94 -16.08 -18.02 -10.37
CA GLU A 94 -16.00 -18.09 -11.82
C GLU A 94 -14.81 -17.29 -12.37
N ASP A 95 -14.60 -16.06 -11.87
CA ASP A 95 -13.47 -15.22 -12.27
C ASP A 95 -12.12 -15.85 -11.88
N LEU A 96 -12.06 -16.47 -10.69
CA LEU A 96 -10.87 -17.16 -10.20
C LEU A 96 -10.59 -18.43 -11.02
N ALA A 97 -11.63 -19.17 -11.40
CA ALA A 97 -11.53 -20.40 -12.17
C ALA A 97 -11.18 -20.16 -13.65
N ALA A 98 -11.46 -18.96 -14.19
CA ALA A 98 -11.17 -18.58 -15.57
C ALA A 98 -9.66 -18.37 -15.84
N LEU A 99 -8.82 -18.31 -14.81
CA LEU A 99 -7.38 -18.10 -14.97
C LEU A 99 -6.63 -19.35 -15.44
N ASP A 100 -5.53 -19.15 -16.16
CA ASP A 100 -4.71 -20.25 -16.67
C ASP A 100 -4.24 -21.19 -15.56
N GLY A 101 -4.56 -22.48 -15.73
CA GLY A 101 -4.23 -23.55 -14.80
C GLY A 101 -5.11 -23.61 -13.55
N MET A 102 -6.05 -22.68 -13.35
CA MET A 102 -7.04 -22.77 -12.27
C MET A 102 -8.14 -23.78 -12.62
N THR A 103 -8.67 -24.44 -11.59
CA THR A 103 -9.86 -25.28 -11.67
C THR A 103 -10.92 -24.72 -10.74
N ARG A 104 -12.18 -25.08 -10.96
CA ARG A 104 -13.28 -24.66 -10.07
C ARG A 104 -13.02 -25.06 -8.61
N ASP A 105 -12.59 -26.29 -8.37
CA ASP A 105 -12.21 -26.78 -7.03
C ASP A 105 -11.09 -25.95 -6.39
N ALA A 106 -10.08 -25.56 -7.16
CA ALA A 106 -8.99 -24.71 -6.64
C ALA A 106 -9.47 -23.28 -6.33
N ALA A 107 -10.38 -22.74 -7.14
CA ALA A 107 -10.99 -21.43 -6.92
C ALA A 107 -11.90 -21.42 -5.68
N GLU A 108 -12.70 -22.47 -5.47
CA GLU A 108 -13.55 -22.64 -4.30
C GLU A 108 -12.72 -22.75 -3.02
N LYS A 109 -11.67 -23.59 -3.01
CA LYS A 109 -10.73 -23.71 -1.89
C LYS A 109 -10.02 -22.39 -1.57
N LEU A 110 -9.62 -21.65 -2.61
CA LEU A 110 -9.03 -20.33 -2.45
C LEU A 110 -10.00 -19.36 -1.76
N LYS A 111 -11.26 -19.33 -2.20
CA LYS A 111 -12.32 -18.50 -1.62
C LYS A 111 -12.61 -18.86 -0.16
N GLU A 112 -12.69 -20.16 0.13
CA GLU A 112 -12.91 -20.68 1.47
C GLU A 112 -11.75 -20.32 2.42
N TYR A 113 -10.51 -20.48 1.96
CA TYR A 113 -9.33 -20.15 2.77
C TYR A 113 -9.22 -18.65 3.06
N ILE A 114 -9.46 -17.81 2.05
CA ILE A 114 -9.43 -16.35 2.22
C ILE A 114 -10.59 -15.86 3.10
N GLY A 115 -11.79 -16.44 2.96
CA GLY A 115 -12.97 -16.05 3.75
C GLY A 115 -12.93 -16.47 5.22
N ARG A 116 -12.07 -17.43 5.59
CA ARG A 116 -11.84 -17.85 7.00
C ARG A 116 -10.91 -16.93 7.78
N GLY A 117 -10.21 -16.01 7.11
CA GLY A 117 -9.22 -15.11 7.71
C GLY A 117 -9.74 -13.71 8.07
N GLU A 118 -11.04 -13.45 7.96
CA GLU A 118 -11.71 -12.23 8.44
C GLU A 118 -12.28 -12.40 9.85
#